data_AF-A0A7J7DHQ9-F1
#
_entry.id   AF-A0A7J7DHQ9-F1
#
_cell.length_a   1.000
_cell.length_b   1.000
_cell.length_c   1.000
_cell.angle_alpha   90.00
_cell.angle_beta   90.00
_cell.angle_gamma   90.00
#
_symmetry.space_group_name_H-M   'P 1'
#
loop_
_entity.id
_entity.type
_entity.pdbx_description
1 polymer ?
#
loop_
_entity_poly.entity_id
_entity_poly.type
_entity_poly.pdbx_seq_one_letter_code
_entity_poly.pdbx_strand_id
1 'polypeptide(L)'
;MQVEEKEEVAEASEINMEKLENVSSLLQSSVDGSLESSLNSMDLYLHEELVVKVLETPRLLGENVIRFFKLAMKKPEFKVTSCVVDFPVQAICSDLRKKNSYALWDLVKEIGEKGSGALNVEILNKLIALFSRFGKGKAALEVFKKFEDFGFVPDEETYYFTIDALCRRSFFVWASSVCEKMLDAGALPDSEKVE
;
A
#
# COMPACT_ATOMS: atom_id res chain seq x y z
N MET A 1 34.73 -39.51 -14.54
CA MET A 1 33.80 -38.85 -15.48
C MET A 1 32.52 -38.64 -14.70
N GLN A 2 32.10 -37.38 -14.51
CA GLN A 2 31.12 -36.86 -13.53
C GLN A 2 31.69 -36.83 -12.09
N VAL A 3 32.37 -35.82 -11.54
CA VAL A 3 32.52 -34.36 -11.76
C VAL A 3 31.18 -33.63 -11.85
N GLU A 4 30.90 -32.88 -10.76
CA GLU A 4 30.06 -31.67 -10.72
C GLU A 4 28.58 -31.86 -11.05
N GLU A 5 27.73 -31.95 -10.01
CA GLU A 5 26.37 -31.39 -9.97
C GLU A 5 25.68 -31.92 -8.70
N LYS A 6 26.06 -31.39 -7.53
CA LYS A 6 25.24 -31.40 -6.30
C LYS A 6 25.81 -30.51 -5.18
N GLU A 7 26.48 -29.43 -5.54
CA GLU A 7 26.75 -28.28 -4.67
C GLU A 7 25.88 -27.11 -5.16
N GLU A 8 24.57 -27.25 -5.01
CA GLU A 8 23.65 -26.12 -5.10
C GLU A 8 22.52 -26.37 -4.09
N VAL A 9 22.92 -26.51 -2.83
CA VAL A 9 22.00 -26.55 -1.70
C VAL A 9 22.34 -25.37 -0.81
N ALA A 10 21.49 -24.33 -0.92
CA ALA A 10 21.30 -23.26 0.03
C ALA A 10 22.51 -22.34 0.32
N GLU A 11 22.79 -21.40 -0.59
CA GLU A 11 23.11 -20.05 -0.11
C GLU A 11 21.83 -19.52 0.55
N ALA A 12 21.70 -19.77 1.85
CA ALA A 12 20.79 -19.00 2.68
C ALA A 12 21.13 -17.53 2.44
N SER A 13 20.16 -16.78 1.92
CA SER A 13 20.28 -15.36 1.64
C SER A 13 20.59 -14.60 2.92
N GLU A 14 21.87 -14.57 3.31
CA GLU A 14 22.35 -13.77 4.42
C GLU A 14 22.09 -12.32 4.03
N ILE A 15 21.11 -11.71 4.71
CA ILE A 15 20.81 -10.29 4.53
C ILE A 15 22.04 -9.52 4.97
N ASN A 16 22.74 -8.96 4.00
CA ASN A 16 23.91 -8.14 4.26
C ASN A 16 23.49 -6.91 5.09
N MET A 17 23.92 -6.89 6.35
CA MET A 17 23.53 -5.87 7.34
C MET A 17 24.01 -4.47 6.94
N GLU A 18 25.16 -4.36 6.28
CA GLU A 18 25.68 -3.09 5.76
C GLU A 18 24.78 -2.56 4.63
N LYS A 19 24.32 -3.43 3.71
CA LYS A 19 23.35 -3.05 2.68
C LYS A 19 22.03 -2.59 3.29
N LEU A 20 21.53 -3.29 4.32
CA LEU A 20 20.29 -2.94 5.02
C LEU A 20 20.38 -1.56 5.70
N GLU A 21 21.49 -1.28 6.38
CA GLU A 21 21.72 0.01 7.05
C GLU A 21 21.84 1.16 6.03
N ASN A 22 22.55 0.92 4.92
CA ASN A 22 22.67 1.88 3.83
C ASN A 22 21.31 2.23 3.22
N VAL A 23 20.49 1.22 2.88
CA VAL A 23 19.13 1.43 2.35
C VAL A 23 18.27 2.19 3.37
N SER A 24 18.31 1.77 4.64
CA SER A 24 17.57 2.43 5.72
C SER A 24 17.92 3.92 5.85
N SER A 25 19.22 4.25 5.80
CA SER A 25 19.70 5.64 5.86
C SER A 25 19.18 6.48 4.68
N LEU A 26 19.14 5.89 3.48
CA LEU A 26 18.62 6.56 2.29
C LEU A 26 17.12 6.85 2.42
N LEU A 27 16.34 5.88 2.90
CA LEU A 27 14.89 6.04 3.08
C LEU A 27 14.51 7.03 4.18
N GLN A 28 15.40 7.27 5.15
CA GLN A 28 15.27 8.32 6.16
C GLN A 28 15.70 9.70 5.67
N SER A 29 16.49 9.78 4.60
CA SER A 29 17.01 11.04 4.06
C SER A 29 16.01 11.74 3.12
N SER A 30 15.93 13.07 3.18
CA SER A 30 15.05 13.86 2.30
C SER A 30 15.72 14.29 0.98
N VAL A 31 16.82 13.65 0.58
CA VAL A 31 17.62 14.09 -0.57
C VAL A 31 17.02 13.53 -1.86
N ASP A 32 16.27 14.36 -2.57
CA ASP A 32 15.28 13.95 -3.58
C ASP A 32 15.88 13.38 -4.89
N GLY A 33 17.18 13.53 -5.12
CA GLY A 33 17.79 13.26 -6.43
C GLY A 33 18.58 11.95 -6.56
N SER A 34 18.85 11.21 -5.48
CA SER A 34 19.78 10.07 -5.54
C SER A 34 19.17 8.71 -5.23
N LEU A 35 17.93 8.62 -4.71
CA LEU A 35 17.46 7.36 -4.13
C LEU A 35 17.49 6.19 -5.13
N GLU A 36 16.86 6.32 -6.30
CA GLU A 36 16.85 5.23 -7.30
C GLU A 36 18.25 4.94 -7.83
N SER A 37 19.07 5.97 -8.09
CA SER A 37 20.44 5.80 -8.58
C SER A 37 21.31 5.07 -7.56
N SER A 38 21.21 5.45 -6.29
CA SER A 38 21.91 4.83 -5.16
C SER A 38 21.45 3.38 -4.98
N LEU A 39 20.14 3.12 -4.96
CA LEU A 39 19.60 1.76 -4.82
C LEU A 39 19.98 0.86 -6.02
N ASN A 40 19.97 1.40 -7.24
CA ASN A 40 20.38 0.66 -8.44
C ASN A 40 21.88 0.32 -8.43
N SER A 41 22.72 1.14 -7.78
CA SER A 41 24.15 0.87 -7.65
C SER A 41 24.48 -0.20 -6.60
N MET A 42 23.56 -0.51 -5.67
CA MET A 42 23.81 -1.35 -4.50
C MET A 42 23.73 -2.87 -4.74
N ASP A 43 23.51 -3.32 -5.98
CA ASP A 43 23.31 -4.74 -6.35
C ASP A 43 22.44 -5.49 -5.32
N LEU A 44 21.19 -5.04 -5.19
CA LEU A 44 20.24 -5.53 -4.19
C LEU A 44 19.38 -6.65 -4.79
N TYR A 45 19.49 -7.85 -4.21
CA TYR A 45 18.50 -8.91 -4.37
C TYR A 45 17.31 -8.63 -3.45
N LEU A 46 16.26 -8.05 -4.01
CA LEU A 46 15.06 -7.65 -3.27
C LEU A 46 14.10 -8.84 -3.13
N HIS A 47 14.41 -9.75 -2.22
CA HIS A 47 13.46 -10.76 -1.76
C HIS A 47 12.51 -10.17 -0.70
N GLU A 48 11.36 -10.82 -0.50
CA GLU A 48 10.31 -10.40 0.44
C GLU A 48 10.85 -10.07 1.83
N GLU A 49 11.71 -10.92 2.42
CA GLU A 49 12.26 -10.73 3.76
C GLU A 49 13.11 -9.44 3.89
N LEU A 50 13.90 -9.10 2.86
CA LEU A 50 14.71 -7.89 2.87
C LEU A 50 13.84 -6.65 2.80
N VAL A 51 12.82 -6.66 1.93
CA VAL A 51 11.88 -5.53 1.78
C VAL A 51 11.11 -5.31 3.07
N VAL A 52 10.62 -6.38 3.70
CA VAL A 52 9.96 -6.32 5.01
C VAL A 52 10.88 -5.68 6.05
N LYS A 53 12.11 -6.19 6.21
CA LYS A 53 13.06 -5.62 7.19
C LYS A 53 13.39 -4.15 6.96
N VAL A 54 13.54 -3.74 5.70
CA VAL A 54 13.76 -2.33 5.34
C VAL A 54 12.54 -1.48 5.73
N LEU A 55 11.32 -1.97 5.48
CA LEU A 55 10.08 -1.26 5.75
C LEU A 55 9.67 -1.25 7.23
N GLU A 56 10.15 -2.21 8.01
CA GLU A 56 10.02 -2.24 9.48
C GLU A 56 10.94 -1.24 10.19
N THR A 57 11.96 -0.73 9.51
CA THR A 57 12.86 0.29 10.07
C THR A 57 12.06 1.54 10.47
N PRO A 58 12.31 2.12 11.66
CA PRO A 58 11.60 3.31 12.09
C PRO A 58 11.99 4.56 11.27
N ARG A 59 11.10 5.56 11.28
CA ARG A 59 11.32 6.93 10.74
C ARG A 59 11.50 7.01 9.21
N LEU A 60 11.00 6.05 8.45
CA LEU A 60 11.01 6.16 7.00
C LEU A 60 10.14 7.31 6.52
N LEU A 61 10.61 8.03 5.49
CA LEU A 61 9.79 9.04 4.83
C LEU A 61 8.84 8.35 3.85
N GLY A 62 7.55 8.64 3.93
CA GLY A 62 6.53 7.97 3.11
C GLY A 62 6.76 8.07 1.59
N GLU A 63 7.39 9.15 1.12
CA GLU A 63 7.77 9.30 -0.29
C GLU A 63 8.84 8.28 -0.71
N ASN A 64 9.84 8.06 0.16
CA ASN A 64 10.92 7.11 -0.06
C ASN A 64 10.41 5.67 0.07
N VAL A 65 9.48 5.41 1.00
CA VAL A 65 8.80 4.12 1.12
C VAL A 65 8.13 3.73 -0.20
N ILE A 66 7.36 4.65 -0.81
CA ILE A 66 6.72 4.40 -2.11
C ILE A 66 7.77 4.16 -3.20
N ARG A 67 8.82 5.00 -3.28
CA ARG A 67 9.88 4.87 -4.30
C ARG A 67 10.61 3.54 -4.20
N PHE A 68 10.99 3.14 -2.99
CA PHE A 68 11.63 1.86 -2.71
C PHE A 68 10.73 0.68 -3.09
N PHE A 69 9.46 0.73 -2.68
CA PHE A 69 8.50 -0.32 -3.01
C PHE A 69 8.30 -0.45 -4.53
N LYS A 70 8.15 0.68 -5.23
CA LYS A 70 8.05 0.70 -6.70
C LYS A 70 9.31 0.17 -7.38
N LEU A 71 10.49 0.39 -6.80
CA LEU A 71 11.73 -0.21 -7.30
C LEU A 71 11.73 -1.73 -7.11
N ALA A 72 11.32 -2.21 -5.93
CA ALA A 72 11.19 -3.65 -5.66
C ALA A 72 10.24 -4.33 -6.65
N MET A 73 9.08 -3.72 -6.93
CA MET A 73 8.11 -4.22 -7.93
C MET A 73 8.64 -4.36 -9.36
N LYS A 74 9.76 -3.72 -9.70
CA LYS A 74 10.38 -3.86 -11.03
C LYS A 74 11.29 -5.09 -11.14
N LYS A 75 11.63 -5.72 -10.02
CA LYS A 75 12.48 -6.91 -9.99
C LYS A 75 11.64 -8.16 -10.26
N PRO A 76 12.01 -9.02 -11.22
CA PRO A 76 11.21 -10.19 -11.57
C PRO A 76 11.14 -11.22 -10.43
N GLU A 77 12.12 -11.23 -9.51
CA GLU A 77 12.15 -12.12 -8.36
C GLU A 77 11.24 -11.65 -7.22
N PHE A 78 10.80 -10.38 -7.24
CA PHE A 78 10.02 -9.80 -6.16
C PHE A 78 8.53 -10.10 -6.32
N LYS A 79 8.06 -11.01 -5.47
CA LYS A 79 6.64 -11.33 -5.36
C LYS A 79 5.95 -10.31 -4.47
N VAL A 80 4.99 -9.57 -5.05
CA VAL A 80 4.13 -8.67 -4.28
C VAL A 80 3.08 -9.51 -3.53
N THR A 81 3.07 -9.43 -2.21
CA THR A 81 2.10 -10.09 -1.32
C THR A 81 1.31 -9.05 -0.53
N SER A 82 0.15 -9.43 0.02
CA SER A 82 -0.65 -8.52 0.85
C SER A 82 0.10 -8.01 2.08
N CYS A 83 0.93 -8.87 2.70
CA CYS A 83 1.80 -8.50 3.81
C CYS A 83 2.73 -7.34 3.43
N VAL A 84 3.40 -7.47 2.29
CA VAL A 84 4.37 -6.47 1.84
C VAL A 84 3.66 -5.16 1.47
N VAL A 85 2.47 -5.21 0.85
CA VAL A 85 1.65 -4.03 0.53
C VAL A 85 1.12 -3.31 1.78
N ASP A 86 0.89 -4.02 2.89
CA ASP A 86 0.37 -3.39 4.11
C ASP A 86 1.38 -2.43 4.75
N PHE A 87 2.69 -2.67 4.60
CA PHE A 87 3.74 -1.78 5.11
C PHE A 87 3.66 -0.33 4.58
N PRO A 88 3.69 -0.06 3.26
CA PRO A 88 3.53 1.30 2.75
C PRO A 88 2.17 1.90 3.11
N VAL A 89 1.10 1.08 3.16
CA VAL A 89 -0.23 1.53 3.57
C VAL A 89 -0.21 1.99 5.03
N GLN A 90 0.29 1.18 5.96
CA GLN A 90 0.39 1.50 7.38
C GLN A 90 1.27 2.74 7.63
N ALA A 91 2.44 2.80 6.98
CA ALA A 91 3.37 3.92 7.11
C ALA A 91 2.72 5.25 6.71
N ILE A 92 1.94 5.26 5.62
CA ILE A 92 1.35 6.49 5.08
C ILE A 92 -0.01 6.81 5.71
N CYS A 93 -0.83 5.81 6.04
CA CYS A 93 -2.08 6.03 6.76
C CYS A 93 -1.84 6.59 8.18
N SER A 94 -0.67 6.31 8.76
CA SER A 94 -0.23 6.89 10.03
C SER A 94 0.33 8.33 9.88
N ASP A 95 0.66 8.79 8.67
CA ASP A 95 1.17 10.15 8.45
C ASP A 95 0.03 11.18 8.47
N LEU A 96 0.12 12.14 9.40
CA LEU A 96 -0.86 13.21 9.59
C LEU A 96 -0.81 14.29 8.49
N ARG A 97 0.26 14.35 7.69
CA ARG A 97 0.58 15.48 6.80
C ARG A 97 -0.01 15.35 5.39
N LYS A 98 -0.87 14.36 5.12
CA LYS A 98 -1.52 14.05 3.82
C LYS A 98 -0.62 13.86 2.59
N LYS A 99 0.68 14.16 2.69
CA LYS A 99 1.63 14.35 1.57
C LYS A 99 1.69 13.17 0.60
N ASN A 100 1.45 11.94 1.08
CA ASN A 100 1.63 10.72 0.28
C ASN A 100 0.32 9.97 -0.02
N SER A 101 -0.84 10.52 0.34
CA SER A 101 -2.14 9.84 0.17
C SER A 101 -2.45 9.45 -1.28
N TYR A 102 -2.25 10.38 -2.22
CA TYR A 102 -2.46 10.12 -3.65
C TYR A 102 -1.39 9.21 -4.23
N ALA A 103 -0.13 9.40 -3.86
CA ALA A 103 0.96 8.55 -4.34
C ALA A 103 0.83 7.09 -3.84
N LEU A 104 0.32 6.90 -2.61
CA LEU A 104 -0.07 5.58 -2.10
C LEU A 104 -1.23 5.01 -2.91
N TRP A 105 -2.24 5.82 -3.21
CA TRP A 105 -3.36 5.36 -4.02
C TRP A 105 -2.91 4.93 -5.42
N ASP A 106 -2.06 5.71 -6.08
CA ASP A 106 -1.51 5.34 -7.40
C ASP A 106 -0.72 4.03 -7.34
N LEU A 107 0.04 3.80 -6.26
CA LEU A 107 0.74 2.53 -6.03
C LEU A 107 -0.25 1.36 -5.86
N VAL A 108 -1.24 1.48 -4.98
CA VAL A 108 -2.23 0.42 -4.73
C VAL A 108 -3.05 0.14 -6.00
N LYS A 109 -3.42 1.18 -6.74
CA LYS A 109 -4.14 1.04 -8.01
C LYS A 109 -3.30 0.28 -9.04
N GLU A 110 -2.02 0.62 -9.20
CA GLU A 110 -1.09 -0.10 -10.08
C GLU A 110 -1.00 -1.59 -9.71
N ILE A 111 -0.97 -1.92 -8.41
CA ILE A 111 -0.93 -3.31 -7.92
C ILE A 111 -2.23 -4.05 -8.27
N GLY A 112 -3.39 -3.41 -8.06
CA GLY A 112 -4.69 -4.00 -8.36
C GLY A 112 -4.91 -4.23 -9.86
N GLU A 113 -4.51 -3.27 -10.70
CA GLU A 113 -4.63 -3.36 -12.16
C GLU A 113 -3.73 -4.45 -12.78
N LYS A 114 -2.62 -4.79 -12.12
CA LYS A 114 -1.77 -5.93 -12.50
C LYS A 114 -2.39 -7.29 -12.12
N GLY A 115 -3.45 -7.32 -11.31
CA GLY A 115 -4.11 -8.56 -10.88
C GLY A 115 -3.22 -9.45 -10.00
N SER A 116 -2.32 -8.87 -9.20
CA SER A 116 -1.33 -9.63 -8.41
C SER A 116 -1.92 -10.50 -7.29
N GLY A 117 -3.20 -10.31 -6.95
CA GLY A 117 -3.82 -10.92 -5.77
C GLY A 117 -3.28 -10.41 -4.44
N ALA A 118 -2.47 -9.34 -4.45
CA ALA A 118 -1.84 -8.77 -3.26
C ALA A 118 -2.71 -7.72 -2.54
N LEU A 119 -3.88 -7.40 -3.07
CA LEU A 119 -4.82 -6.49 -2.42
C LEU A 119 -5.88 -7.27 -1.63
N ASN A 120 -6.50 -6.60 -0.66
CA ASN A 120 -7.65 -7.10 0.08
C ASN A 120 -8.56 -5.92 0.49
N VAL A 121 -9.73 -6.23 1.03
CA VAL A 121 -10.73 -5.24 1.49
C VAL A 121 -10.14 -4.30 2.54
N GLU A 122 -9.36 -4.82 3.48
CA GLU A 122 -8.76 -4.03 4.57
C GLU A 122 -7.82 -2.92 4.04
N ILE A 123 -6.96 -3.23 3.07
CA ILE A 123 -6.06 -2.26 2.43
C ILE A 123 -6.85 -1.12 1.78
N LEU A 124 -7.92 -1.45 1.07
CA LEU A 124 -8.76 -0.45 0.40
C LEU A 124 -9.57 0.38 1.42
N ASN A 125 -10.05 -0.24 2.50
CA ASN A 125 -10.72 0.48 3.60
C ASN A 125 -9.78 1.45 4.31
N LYS A 126 -8.53 1.07 4.58
CA LYS A 126 -7.49 1.97 5.11
C LYS A 126 -7.30 3.20 4.21
N LEU A 127 -7.35 3.03 2.89
CA LEU A 127 -7.28 4.14 1.93
C LEU A 127 -8.52 5.04 1.94
N ILE A 128 -9.73 4.46 1.98
CA ILE A 128 -10.97 5.26 2.06
C ILE A 128 -10.99 6.05 3.37
N ALA A 129 -10.65 5.42 4.50
CA ALA A 129 -10.54 6.07 5.80
C ALA A 129 -9.49 7.20 5.78
N LEU A 130 -8.33 6.98 5.15
CA LEU A 130 -7.29 8.00 4.96
C LEU A 130 -7.83 9.22 4.19
N PHE A 131 -8.52 8.98 3.08
CA PHE A 131 -9.11 10.05 2.28
C PHE A 131 -10.27 10.74 3.01
N SER A 132 -11.08 10.01 3.78
CA SER A 132 -12.14 10.59 4.61
C SER A 132 -11.57 11.56 5.65
N ARG A 133 -10.55 11.12 6.40
CA ARG A 133 -9.85 11.93 7.41
C ARG A 133 -9.33 13.24 6.84
N PHE A 134 -8.87 13.24 5.58
CA PHE A 134 -8.38 14.43 4.89
C PHE A 134 -9.44 15.19 4.07
N GLY A 135 -10.72 14.81 4.19
CA GLY A 135 -11.84 15.42 3.48
C GLY A 135 -11.69 15.32 1.96
N LYS A 136 -11.14 14.22 1.45
CA LYS A 136 -10.93 13.95 0.03
C LYS A 136 -12.03 13.04 -0.53
N GLY A 137 -13.29 13.50 -0.45
CA GLY A 137 -14.46 12.72 -0.84
C GLY A 137 -14.42 12.14 -2.27
N LYS A 138 -13.86 12.87 -3.26
CA LYS A 138 -13.70 12.34 -4.62
C LYS A 138 -12.73 11.17 -4.71
N ALA A 139 -11.62 11.25 -3.98
CA ALA A 139 -10.61 10.19 -3.95
C ALA A 139 -11.14 8.96 -3.18
N ALA A 140 -11.82 9.17 -2.06
CA ALA A 140 -12.52 8.08 -1.35
C ALA A 140 -13.53 7.35 -2.26
N LEU A 141 -14.35 8.11 -3.01
CA LEU A 141 -15.29 7.53 -3.97
C LEU A 141 -14.60 6.81 -5.14
N GLU A 142 -13.43 7.26 -5.55
CA GLU A 142 -12.63 6.57 -6.58
C GLU A 142 -12.14 5.21 -6.08
N VAL A 143 -11.63 5.13 -4.85
CA VAL A 143 -11.23 3.86 -4.22
C VAL A 143 -12.45 2.94 -4.09
N PHE A 144 -13.60 3.45 -3.61
CA PHE A 144 -14.85 2.69 -3.52
C PHE A 144 -15.25 2.06 -4.86
N LYS A 145 -15.19 2.82 -5.96
CA LYS A 145 -15.53 2.31 -7.30
C LYS A 145 -14.58 1.22 -7.78
N LYS A 146 -13.34 1.21 -7.30
CA LYS A 146 -12.33 0.19 -7.67
C LYS A 146 -12.52 -1.15 -6.96
N PHE A 147 -13.41 -1.27 -5.98
CA PHE A 147 -13.72 -2.57 -5.37
C PHE A 147 -14.21 -3.56 -6.43
N GLU A 148 -15.16 -3.16 -7.28
CA GLU A 148 -15.70 -4.01 -8.35
C GLU A 148 -14.61 -4.36 -9.38
N ASP A 149 -13.84 -3.37 -9.84
CA ASP A 149 -12.73 -3.57 -10.78
C ASP A 149 -11.67 -4.56 -10.24
N PHE A 150 -11.46 -4.57 -8.92
CA PHE A 150 -10.51 -5.47 -8.25
C PHE A 150 -11.14 -6.79 -7.77
N GLY A 151 -12.44 -6.99 -8.02
CA GLY A 151 -13.15 -8.23 -7.64
C GLY A 151 -13.46 -8.33 -6.15
N PHE A 152 -13.51 -7.22 -5.42
CA PHE A 152 -13.88 -7.17 -4.01
C PHE A 152 -15.32 -6.72 -3.79
N VAL A 153 -15.95 -7.28 -2.77
CA VAL A 153 -17.27 -6.86 -2.30
C VAL A 153 -17.09 -5.83 -1.18
N PRO A 154 -17.66 -4.62 -1.31
CA PRO A 154 -17.68 -3.64 -0.22
C PRO A 154 -18.35 -4.19 1.05
N ASP A 155 -17.75 -3.92 2.20
CA ASP A 155 -18.30 -4.22 3.53
C ASP A 155 -18.88 -2.96 4.20
N GLU A 156 -19.46 -3.14 5.40
CA GLU A 156 -20.06 -2.05 6.19
C GLU A 156 -19.10 -0.87 6.40
N GLU A 157 -17.83 -1.14 6.68
CA GLU A 157 -16.81 -0.12 6.86
C GLU A 157 -16.51 0.63 5.57
N THR A 158 -16.47 -0.09 4.45
CA THR A 158 -16.29 0.47 3.10
C THR A 158 -17.36 1.52 2.83
N TYR A 159 -18.63 1.20 3.05
CA TYR A 159 -19.74 2.13 2.87
C TYR A 159 -19.66 3.29 3.84
N TYR A 160 -19.49 3.01 5.15
CA TYR A 160 -19.42 4.03 6.19
C TYR A 160 -18.36 5.10 5.89
N PHE A 161 -17.10 4.70 5.65
CA PHE A 161 -16.03 5.65 5.39
C PHE A 161 -16.24 6.42 4.09
N THR A 162 -16.83 5.81 3.07
CA THR A 162 -17.12 6.49 1.80
C THR A 162 -18.19 7.56 1.98
N ILE A 163 -19.28 7.23 2.69
CA ILE A 163 -20.38 8.16 2.99
C ILE A 163 -19.87 9.33 3.84
N ASP A 164 -19.12 9.04 4.91
CA ASP A 164 -18.50 10.06 5.78
C ASP A 164 -17.62 11.02 4.97
N ALA A 165 -16.75 10.50 4.09
CA ALA A 165 -15.87 11.30 3.25
C ALA A 165 -16.62 12.26 2.31
N LEU A 166 -17.75 11.80 1.76
CA LEU A 166 -18.61 12.58 0.85
C LEU A 166 -19.42 13.63 1.61
N CYS A 167 -20.00 13.26 2.75
CA CYS A 167 -20.76 14.16 3.63
C CYS A 167 -19.90 15.30 4.18
N ARG A 168 -18.65 15.01 4.60
CA ARG A 168 -17.67 16.04 5.01
C ARG A 168 -17.38 17.08 3.93
N ARG A 169 -17.66 16.74 2.66
CA ARG A 169 -17.52 17.64 1.50
C ARG A 169 -18.82 18.11 0.89
N SER A 170 -19.95 17.84 1.55
CA SER A 170 -21.28 18.23 1.10
C SER A 170 -21.62 17.65 -0.28
N PHE A 171 -21.02 16.51 -0.65
CA PHE A 171 -21.33 15.77 -1.87
C PHE A 171 -22.53 14.84 -1.61
N PHE A 172 -23.64 15.42 -1.16
CA PHE A 172 -24.80 14.67 -0.65
C PHE A 172 -25.45 13.76 -1.70
N VAL A 173 -25.47 14.17 -2.97
CA VAL A 173 -25.99 13.34 -4.07
C VAL A 173 -25.19 12.05 -4.23
N TRP A 174 -23.85 12.15 -4.15
CA TRP A 174 -23.00 10.96 -4.21
C TRP A 174 -23.09 10.14 -2.93
N ALA A 175 -23.19 10.79 -1.76
CA ALA A 175 -23.39 10.10 -0.50
C ALA A 175 -24.69 9.28 -0.51
N SER A 176 -25.80 9.86 -0.97
CA SER A 176 -27.10 9.17 -1.11
C SER A 176 -26.99 7.96 -2.02
N SER A 177 -26.31 8.09 -3.16
CA SER A 177 -26.10 6.95 -4.08
C SER A 177 -25.29 5.82 -3.45
N VAL A 178 -24.29 6.15 -2.61
CA VAL A 178 -23.53 5.13 -1.86
C VAL A 178 -24.39 4.51 -0.75
N CYS A 179 -25.24 5.29 -0.06
CA CYS A 179 -26.21 4.77 0.90
C CYS A 179 -27.20 3.79 0.25
N GLU A 180 -27.74 4.12 -0.91
CA GLU A 180 -28.64 3.22 -1.66
C GLU A 180 -27.94 1.90 -1.97
N LYS A 181 -26.69 1.93 -2.47
CA LYS A 181 -25.88 0.72 -2.69
C LYS A 181 -25.62 -0.08 -1.41
N MET A 182 -25.50 0.57 -0.27
CA MET A 182 -25.33 -0.08 1.04
C MET A 182 -26.60 -0.83 1.45
N LEU A 183 -27.77 -0.18 1.25
CA LEU A 183 -29.08 -0.77 1.53
C LEU A 183 -29.35 -1.98 0.63
N ASP A 184 -29.08 -1.84 -0.67
CA ASP A 184 -29.27 -2.92 -1.66
C ASP A 184 -28.36 -4.13 -1.36
N ALA A 185 -27.17 -3.89 -0.82
CA ALA A 185 -26.23 -4.95 -0.42
C ALA A 185 -26.55 -5.57 0.95
N GLY A 186 -27.45 -4.98 1.74
CA GLY A 186 -27.73 -5.41 3.11
C GLY A 186 -26.56 -5.20 4.09
N ALA A 187 -25.59 -4.35 3.75
CA ALA A 187 -24.37 -4.09 4.51
C ALA A 187 -24.55 -2.89 5.46
N LEU A 188 -25.50 -2.99 6.39
CA LEU A 188 -25.81 -1.91 7.34
C LEU A 188 -24.76 -1.84 8.45
N PRO A 189 -24.22 -0.67 8.82
CA PRO A 189 -23.29 -0.55 9.93
C PRO A 189 -23.96 -0.98 11.24
N ASP A 190 -23.26 -1.79 12.03
CA ASP A 190 -23.66 -2.07 13.41
C ASP A 190 -23.91 -0.76 14.18
N SER A 191 -25.02 -0.71 14.94
CA SER A 191 -25.57 0.50 15.55
C SER A 191 -24.68 1.17 16.63
N GLU A 192 -23.49 0.66 16.89
CA GLU A 192 -22.57 1.14 17.93
C GLU A 192 -21.51 2.14 17.45
N LYS A 193 -21.37 2.40 16.14
CA LYS A 193 -20.32 3.31 15.62
C LYS A 193 -20.74 4.80 15.47
N VAL A 194 -21.83 5.22 16.12
CA VAL A 194 -22.32 6.61 16.08
C VAL A 194 -21.99 7.33 17.39
N GLU A 195 -20.75 7.78 17.55
CA GLU A 195 -20.35 8.77 18.56
C GLU A 195 -19.64 9.98 17.92
#